data_AF-A0A034WD59-F1
#
_entry.id   AF-A0A034WD59-F1
#
_cell.length_a   1.000
_cell.length_b   1.000
_cell.length_c   1.000
_cell.angle_alpha   90.00
_cell.angle_beta   90.00
_cell.angle_gamma   90.00
#
_symmetry.space_group_name_H-M   'P 1'
#
loop_
_entity.id
_entity.type
_entity.pdbx_description
1 polymer ?
#
loop_
_entity_poly.entity_id
_entity_poly.type
_entity_poly.pdbx_seq_one_letter_code
_entity_poly.pdbx_strand_id
1 'polypeptide(L)'
;MPPKKGKGKGKKGKKEEKKDPNKLTNVDRAFCELTITDLNQKLARLRTHLASLDDNNVNLKDKLREIEEDHTDVAAHLERTLGERNETIHELEERLTEIIKIREAENAQSAEKIRELETKYKSMHDQLTSEIKLLNGKLNSLDEFRVQRDLLLSKFDDQETELKEKERAHTEMLYAMEQKAVVEKDALKKEVETKLLQVSEDFTRSSEIRNAGYTRRLIRENIALQKEIDILVLSQIKMQQQFNDQVVRHKEMAEQYASMDQLKKQLIRNSQNKIKIIEKLTDNYEKLKSKYVEVAKYRKLYETAVKRDICERFNFKDMSKKMRHLEQRIEELKMEKSRFIAIHQQHETEIQRLRDIIIQIKSTVRSAIDAIDKPCDKQAARESMSQDALRQLRRHDLLTELMDIVSSHSDKLPPTPSALSISRSTSSVYRPGKMGFMPRSASSLMEIFKRTAHKAASADVVATEYQIQQVES
;
A
#
# COMPACT_ATOMS: atom_id res chain seq x y z
N MET A 1 23.80 -78.36 -20.35
CA MET A 1 24.27 -79.10 -21.54
C MET A 1 25.74 -79.46 -21.35
N PRO A 2 26.08 -80.74 -21.16
CA PRO A 2 27.44 -81.25 -21.43
C PRO A 2 27.54 -81.51 -22.96
N PRO A 3 28.64 -82.02 -23.57
CA PRO A 3 29.76 -82.80 -23.01
C PRO A 3 31.12 -82.42 -23.69
N LYS A 4 32.25 -83.14 -23.72
CA LYS A 4 32.49 -84.57 -23.94
C LYS A 4 34.01 -84.85 -23.91
N LYS A 5 34.38 -85.97 -23.23
CA LYS A 5 35.33 -87.05 -23.59
C LYS A 5 36.63 -86.67 -24.34
N GLY A 6 37.82 -87.15 -23.98
CA GLY A 6 38.20 -88.29 -23.15
C GLY A 6 39.39 -89.06 -23.77
N LYS A 7 39.88 -90.06 -23.01
CA LYS A 7 40.85 -91.12 -23.35
C LYS A 7 42.32 -90.67 -23.48
N GLY A 8 43.31 -91.33 -22.87
CA GLY A 8 43.36 -92.61 -22.18
C GLY A 8 44.66 -93.36 -22.55
N LYS A 9 45.07 -94.28 -21.66
CA LYS A 9 46.18 -95.27 -21.77
C LYS A 9 47.59 -94.69 -21.57
N GLY A 10 48.45 -95.13 -20.65
CA GLY A 10 48.47 -96.28 -19.75
C GLY A 10 49.55 -97.28 -20.15
N LYS A 11 50.55 -97.54 -19.29
CA LYS A 11 51.08 -98.90 -18.94
C LYS A 11 52.34 -98.85 -18.06
N LYS A 12 52.23 -99.56 -16.92
CA LYS A 12 53.12 -100.59 -16.34
C LYS A 12 54.63 -100.42 -16.60
N GLY A 13 55.45 -100.16 -15.59
CA GLY A 13 55.94 -101.10 -14.56
C GLY A 13 57.48 -100.98 -14.57
N LYS A 14 58.31 -101.33 -13.58
CA LYS A 14 58.26 -102.29 -12.48
C LYS A 14 59.60 -102.09 -11.71
N LYS A 15 59.59 -102.20 -10.38
CA LYS A 15 60.69 -102.59 -9.46
C LYS A 15 61.95 -101.69 -9.36
N GLU A 16 62.13 -101.02 -8.21
CA GLU A 16 62.82 -101.46 -6.98
C GLU A 16 64.31 -101.14 -7.03
N GLU A 17 64.74 -100.17 -6.23
CA GLU A 17 65.87 -100.35 -5.30
C GLU A 17 65.92 -99.18 -4.31
N LYS A 18 65.79 -99.51 -3.02
CA LYS A 18 66.02 -98.59 -1.91
C LYS A 18 67.51 -98.21 -1.90
N LYS A 19 67.81 -96.93 -2.03
CA LYS A 19 69.08 -96.32 -1.61
C LYS A 19 68.79 -95.29 -0.52
N ASP A 20 69.63 -95.30 0.50
CA ASP A 20 69.53 -94.61 1.78
C ASP A 20 69.06 -93.14 1.71
N PRO A 21 68.19 -92.70 2.64
CA PRO A 21 67.56 -91.38 2.58
C PRO A 21 68.43 -90.23 3.11
N ASN A 22 69.74 -90.41 3.36
CA ASN A 22 70.50 -89.41 4.11
C ASN A 22 71.97 -89.18 3.69
N LYS A 23 72.31 -89.44 2.41
CA LYS A 23 73.55 -88.92 1.80
C LYS A 23 73.20 -88.21 0.51
N LEU A 24 72.77 -86.94 0.61
CA LEU A 24 72.80 -86.05 -0.55
C LEU A 24 74.27 -85.96 -1.01
N THR A 25 74.52 -86.31 -2.26
CA THR A 25 75.79 -86.06 -2.93
C THR A 25 76.05 -84.55 -2.88
N ASN A 26 77.30 -84.06 -2.83
CA ASN A 26 77.57 -82.60 -2.83
C ASN A 26 76.85 -81.85 -3.98
N VAL A 27 76.59 -82.57 -5.08
CA VAL A 27 75.79 -82.13 -6.23
C VAL A 27 74.31 -81.93 -5.87
N ASP A 28 73.69 -82.84 -5.11
CA ASP A 28 72.29 -82.73 -4.69
C ASP A 28 72.11 -81.60 -3.67
N ARG A 29 73.09 -81.39 -2.78
CA ARG A 29 73.11 -80.24 -1.86
C ARG A 29 73.18 -78.93 -2.63
N ALA A 30 74.10 -78.82 -3.60
CA ALA A 30 74.21 -77.65 -4.47
C ALA A 30 72.95 -77.42 -5.32
N PHE A 31 72.30 -78.49 -5.80
CA PHE A 31 71.02 -78.41 -6.52
C PHE A 31 69.88 -77.91 -5.61
N CYS A 32 69.78 -78.43 -4.39
CA CYS A 32 68.83 -77.94 -3.39
C CYS A 32 69.09 -76.47 -3.03
N GLU A 33 70.35 -76.06 -2.82
CA GLU A 33 70.73 -74.67 -2.56
C GLU A 33 70.40 -73.75 -3.75
N LEU A 34 70.66 -74.18 -4.98
CA LEU A 34 70.28 -73.44 -6.19
C LEU A 34 68.75 -73.33 -6.32
N THR A 35 68.03 -74.39 -5.98
CA THR A 35 66.55 -74.38 -5.98
C THR A 35 66.01 -73.44 -4.90
N ILE A 36 66.62 -73.43 -3.71
CA ILE A 36 66.26 -72.52 -2.60
C ILE A 36 66.53 -71.07 -3.00
N THR A 37 67.65 -70.77 -3.66
CA THR A 37 67.97 -69.41 -4.11
C THR A 37 67.03 -68.93 -5.22
N ASP A 38 66.71 -69.76 -6.22
CA ASP A 38 65.70 -69.44 -7.25
C ASP A 38 64.30 -69.23 -6.65
N LEU A 39 63.87 -70.10 -5.72
CA LEU A 39 62.60 -69.95 -5.02
C LEU A 39 62.57 -68.69 -4.15
N ASN A 40 63.65 -68.37 -3.44
CA ASN A 40 63.77 -67.12 -2.68
C ASN A 40 63.75 -65.89 -3.59
N GLN A 41 64.36 -65.95 -4.78
CA GLN A 41 64.30 -64.86 -5.75
C GLN A 41 62.89 -64.68 -6.32
N LYS A 42 62.19 -65.77 -6.65
CA LYS A 42 60.78 -65.74 -7.07
C LYS A 42 59.89 -65.19 -5.97
N LEU A 43 60.13 -65.60 -4.72
CA LEU A 43 59.40 -65.13 -3.55
C LEU A 43 59.67 -63.64 -3.26
N ALA A 44 60.91 -63.17 -3.44
CA ALA A 44 61.25 -61.75 -3.36
C ALA A 44 60.54 -60.94 -4.45
N ARG A 45 60.51 -61.43 -5.70
CA ARG A 45 59.77 -60.79 -6.81
C ARG A 45 58.27 -60.71 -6.54
N LEU A 46 57.67 -61.79 -6.01
CA LEU A 46 56.26 -61.82 -5.62
C LEU A 46 55.98 -60.85 -4.46
N ARG A 47 56.87 -60.76 -3.47
CA ARG A 47 56.77 -59.78 -2.38
C ARG A 47 56.86 -58.34 -2.87
N THR A 48 57.81 -58.02 -3.76
CA THR A 48 57.90 -56.68 -4.35
C THR A 48 56.69 -56.36 -5.23
N HIS A 49 56.14 -57.36 -5.93
CA HIS A 49 54.93 -57.18 -6.72
C HIS A 49 53.70 -56.97 -5.84
N LEU A 50 53.54 -57.74 -4.76
CA LEU A 50 52.48 -57.53 -3.77
C LEU A 50 52.60 -56.15 -3.13
N ALA A 51 53.79 -55.74 -2.70
CA ALA A 51 54.02 -54.39 -2.17
C ALA A 51 53.64 -53.31 -3.19
N SER A 52 54.01 -53.48 -4.47
CA SER A 52 53.61 -52.55 -5.54
C SER A 52 52.09 -52.53 -5.79
N LEU A 53 51.41 -53.67 -5.63
CA LEU A 53 49.96 -53.77 -5.76
C LEU A 53 49.26 -53.12 -4.56
N ASP A 54 49.79 -53.29 -3.36
CA ASP A 54 49.30 -52.65 -2.14
C ASP A 54 49.47 -51.13 -2.23
N ASP A 55 50.64 -50.64 -2.64
CA ASP A 55 50.88 -49.21 -2.89
C ASP A 55 49.92 -48.64 -3.93
N ASN A 56 49.68 -49.38 -5.03
CA ASN A 56 48.69 -48.99 -6.04
C ASN A 56 47.26 -48.99 -5.49
N ASN A 57 46.90 -49.94 -4.63
CA ASN A 57 45.57 -50.01 -4.02
C ASN A 57 45.34 -48.82 -3.07
N VAL A 58 46.34 -48.47 -2.27
CA VAL A 58 46.34 -47.28 -1.42
C VAL A 58 46.19 -46.01 -2.26
N ASN A 59 47.03 -45.85 -3.30
CA ASN A 59 46.97 -44.70 -4.21
C ASN A 59 45.60 -44.58 -4.91
N LEU A 60 44.99 -45.70 -5.31
CA LEU A 60 43.66 -45.69 -5.93
C LEU A 60 42.56 -45.33 -4.93
N LYS A 61 42.64 -45.78 -3.68
CA LYS A 61 41.71 -45.40 -2.62
C LYS A 61 41.81 -43.91 -2.28
N ASP A 62 43.01 -43.36 -2.25
CA ASP A 62 43.22 -41.94 -1.99
C ASP A 62 42.66 -41.08 -3.13
N LYS A 63 42.90 -41.47 -4.39
CA LYS A 63 42.27 -40.81 -5.55
C LYS A 63 40.74 -40.90 -5.54
N LEU A 64 40.19 -42.04 -5.13
CA LEU A 64 38.75 -42.21 -5.04
C LEU A 64 38.16 -41.29 -3.98
N ARG A 65 38.83 -41.16 -2.83
CA ARG A 65 38.45 -40.22 -1.77
C ARG A 65 38.52 -38.75 -2.23
N GLU A 66 39.60 -38.37 -2.92
CA GLU A 66 39.75 -37.03 -3.49
C GLU A 66 38.61 -36.71 -4.48
N ILE A 67 38.25 -37.66 -5.35
CA ILE A 67 37.12 -37.51 -6.28
C ILE A 67 35.77 -37.41 -5.53
N GLU A 68 35.58 -38.18 -4.46
CA GLU A 68 34.37 -38.10 -3.63
C GLU A 68 34.25 -36.74 -2.93
N GLU A 69 35.35 -36.25 -2.35
CA GLU A 69 35.43 -34.91 -1.73
C GLU A 69 35.12 -33.82 -2.78
N ASP A 70 35.79 -33.85 -3.93
CA ASP A 70 35.55 -32.92 -5.05
C ASP A 70 34.09 -32.96 -5.52
N HIS A 71 33.49 -34.16 -5.64
CA HIS A 71 32.08 -34.30 -6.03
C HIS A 71 31.15 -33.68 -4.99
N THR A 72 31.43 -33.86 -3.69
CA THR A 72 30.63 -33.23 -2.63
C THR A 72 30.76 -31.70 -2.65
N ASP A 73 31.96 -31.17 -2.89
CA ASP A 73 32.19 -29.73 -2.99
C ASP A 73 31.50 -29.12 -4.22
N VAL A 74 31.58 -29.79 -5.37
CA VAL A 74 30.88 -29.38 -6.60
C VAL A 74 29.37 -29.42 -6.39
N ALA A 75 28.83 -30.47 -5.76
CA ALA A 75 27.40 -30.57 -5.45
C ALA A 75 26.96 -29.42 -4.52
N ALA A 76 27.70 -29.16 -3.45
CA ALA A 76 27.40 -28.08 -2.51
C ALA A 76 27.49 -26.69 -3.17
N HIS A 77 28.44 -26.48 -4.08
CA HIS A 77 28.53 -25.24 -4.85
C HIS A 77 27.32 -25.06 -5.79
N LEU A 78 26.92 -26.13 -6.50
CA LEU A 78 25.77 -26.09 -7.40
C LEU A 78 24.46 -25.88 -6.63
N GLU A 79 24.26 -26.55 -5.49
CA GLU A 79 23.09 -26.34 -4.63
C GLU A 79 23.01 -24.90 -4.13
N ARG A 80 24.12 -24.33 -3.67
CA ARG A 80 24.18 -22.94 -3.21
C ARG A 80 23.87 -21.97 -4.35
N THR A 81 24.48 -22.18 -5.53
CA THR A 81 24.22 -21.36 -6.73
C THR A 81 22.76 -21.47 -7.15
N LEU A 82 22.17 -22.66 -7.13
CA LEU A 82 20.76 -22.89 -7.48
C LEU A 82 19.84 -22.20 -6.47
N GLY A 83 20.15 -22.26 -5.18
CA GLY A 83 19.47 -21.52 -4.12
C GLY A 83 19.47 -20.01 -4.36
N GLU A 84 20.64 -19.42 -4.57
CA GLU A 84 20.78 -17.99 -4.90
C GLU A 84 19.97 -17.60 -6.14
N ARG A 85 19.99 -18.43 -7.20
CA ARG A 85 19.19 -18.19 -8.40
C ARG A 85 17.69 -18.25 -8.12
N ASN A 86 17.23 -19.21 -7.33
CA ASN A 86 15.82 -19.29 -6.94
C ASN A 86 15.38 -18.09 -6.10
N GLU A 87 16.22 -17.63 -5.17
CA GLU A 87 15.96 -16.39 -4.41
C GLU A 87 15.84 -15.19 -5.35
N THR A 88 16.76 -15.05 -6.33
CA THR A 88 16.65 -13.96 -7.31
C THR A 88 15.40 -14.07 -8.19
N ILE A 89 14.98 -15.28 -8.56
CA ILE A 89 13.73 -15.50 -9.29
C ILE A 89 12.55 -15.04 -8.43
N HIS A 90 12.52 -15.43 -7.16
CA HIS A 90 11.45 -15.06 -6.25
C HIS A 90 11.37 -13.54 -6.03
N GLU A 91 12.51 -12.86 -5.81
CA GLU A 91 12.54 -11.39 -5.72
C GLU A 91 12.02 -10.71 -6.98
N LEU A 92 12.37 -11.24 -8.17
CA LEU A 92 11.90 -10.70 -9.45
C LEU A 92 10.41 -10.94 -9.66
N GLU A 93 9.89 -12.10 -9.26
CA GLU A 93 8.46 -12.40 -9.27
C GLU A 93 7.69 -11.46 -8.34
N GLU A 94 8.15 -11.25 -7.12
CA GLU A 94 7.54 -10.29 -6.18
C GLU A 94 7.50 -8.88 -6.77
N ARG A 95 8.63 -8.37 -7.27
CA ARG A 95 8.70 -7.05 -7.94
C ARG A 95 7.77 -6.98 -9.15
N LEU A 96 7.67 -8.05 -9.93
CA LEU A 96 6.75 -8.11 -11.08
C LEU A 96 5.30 -8.03 -10.62
N THR A 97 4.92 -8.73 -9.54
CA THR A 97 3.55 -8.63 -8.98
C THR A 97 3.24 -7.24 -8.45
N GLU A 98 4.20 -6.57 -7.81
CA GLU A 98 4.03 -5.19 -7.35
C GLU A 98 3.84 -4.22 -8.52
N ILE A 99 4.65 -4.34 -9.57
CA ILE A 99 4.51 -3.54 -10.79
C ILE A 99 3.15 -3.77 -11.45
N ILE A 100 2.67 -5.02 -11.52
CA ILE A 100 1.34 -5.33 -12.04
C ILE A 100 0.26 -4.63 -11.21
N LYS A 101 0.31 -4.73 -9.87
CA LYS A 101 -0.66 -4.06 -8.98
C LYS A 101 -0.68 -2.55 -9.16
N ILE A 102 0.49 -1.91 -9.28
CA ILE A 102 0.59 -0.48 -9.56
C ILE A 102 -0.04 -0.14 -10.90
N ARG A 103 0.28 -0.90 -11.95
CA ARG A 103 -0.27 -0.70 -13.29
C ARG A 103 -1.78 -0.89 -13.34
N GLU A 104 -2.32 -1.88 -12.64
CA GLU A 104 -3.76 -2.09 -12.51
C GLU A 104 -4.45 -0.92 -11.80
N ALA A 105 -3.85 -0.41 -10.72
CA ALA A 105 -4.36 0.77 -10.01
C ALA A 105 -4.34 2.04 -10.89
N GLU A 106 -3.24 2.27 -11.63
CA GLU A 106 -3.13 3.39 -12.58
C GLU A 106 -4.14 3.28 -13.73
N ASN A 107 -4.33 2.07 -14.26
CA ASN A 107 -5.34 1.80 -15.29
C ASN A 107 -6.75 2.06 -14.76
N ALA A 108 -7.08 1.60 -13.55
CA ALA A 108 -8.38 1.84 -12.93
C ALA A 108 -8.62 3.33 -12.69
N GLN A 109 -7.61 4.07 -12.22
CA GLN A 109 -7.71 5.52 -12.04
C GLN A 109 -7.89 6.26 -13.37
N SER A 110 -7.19 5.81 -14.42
CA SER A 110 -7.29 6.39 -15.75
C SER A 110 -8.67 6.14 -16.38
N ALA A 111 -9.19 4.91 -16.24
CA ALA A 111 -10.53 4.55 -16.68
C ALA A 111 -11.62 5.38 -15.96
N GLU A 112 -11.47 5.59 -14.65
CA GLU A 112 -12.39 6.43 -13.88
C GLU A 112 -12.35 7.90 -14.36
N LYS A 113 -11.16 8.46 -14.59
CA LYS A 113 -11.01 9.80 -15.16
C LYS A 113 -11.66 9.93 -16.54
N ILE A 114 -11.51 8.93 -17.41
CA ILE A 114 -12.15 8.90 -18.73
C ILE A 114 -13.68 8.92 -18.56
N ARG A 115 -14.22 8.06 -17.68
CA ARG A 115 -15.65 7.99 -17.39
C ARG A 115 -16.19 9.32 -16.82
N GLU A 116 -15.45 9.96 -15.92
CA GLU A 116 -15.79 11.29 -15.42
C GLU A 116 -15.79 12.36 -16.52
N LEU A 117 -14.84 12.32 -17.45
CA LEU A 117 -14.79 13.25 -18.58
C LEU A 117 -15.92 13.01 -19.57
N GLU A 118 -16.24 11.75 -19.88
CA GLU A 118 -17.36 11.38 -20.75
C GLU A 118 -18.71 11.82 -20.16
N THR A 119 -18.90 11.64 -18.85
CA THR A 119 -20.13 12.08 -18.17
C THR A 119 -20.25 13.60 -18.14
N LYS A 120 -19.16 14.34 -17.89
CA LYS A 120 -19.13 15.81 -17.99
C LYS A 120 -19.44 16.28 -19.42
N TYR A 121 -18.80 15.65 -20.41
CA TYR A 121 -19.03 15.99 -21.82
C TYR A 121 -20.48 15.75 -22.23
N LYS A 122 -21.05 14.60 -21.85
CA LYS A 122 -22.45 14.28 -22.10
C LYS A 122 -23.38 15.30 -21.44
N SER A 123 -23.15 15.63 -20.17
CA SER A 123 -23.95 16.64 -19.46
C SER A 123 -23.88 18.02 -20.12
N MET A 124 -22.68 18.45 -20.54
CA MET A 124 -22.49 19.71 -21.26
C MET A 124 -23.19 19.68 -22.62
N HIS A 125 -23.08 18.57 -23.34
CA HIS A 125 -23.75 18.40 -24.63
C HIS A 125 -25.27 18.45 -24.49
N ASP A 126 -25.84 17.79 -23.48
CA ASP A 126 -27.28 17.82 -23.19
C ASP A 126 -27.73 19.24 -22.81
N GLN A 127 -26.94 19.97 -22.01
CA GLN A 127 -27.20 21.36 -21.65
C GLN A 127 -27.21 22.27 -22.89
N LEU A 128 -26.15 22.24 -23.71
CA LEU A 128 -26.07 23.04 -24.94
C LEU A 128 -27.20 22.68 -25.91
N THR A 129 -27.53 21.40 -26.04
CA THR A 129 -28.66 20.95 -26.88
C THR A 129 -29.99 21.49 -26.37
N SER A 130 -30.18 21.53 -25.04
CA SER A 130 -31.39 22.12 -24.44
C SER A 130 -31.46 23.64 -24.66
N GLU A 131 -30.32 24.33 -24.61
CA GLU A 131 -30.22 25.77 -24.86
C GLU A 131 -30.51 26.09 -26.33
N ILE A 132 -29.96 25.33 -27.27
CA ILE A 132 -30.27 25.45 -28.70
C ILE A 132 -31.77 25.26 -28.95
N LYS A 133 -32.40 24.24 -28.34
CA LYS A 133 -33.85 24.03 -28.46
C LYS A 133 -34.66 25.20 -27.90
N LEU A 134 -34.25 25.75 -26.75
CA LEU A 134 -34.90 26.91 -26.16
C LEU A 134 -34.76 28.16 -27.04
N LEU A 135 -33.56 28.41 -27.58
CA LEU A 135 -33.29 29.54 -28.48
C LEU A 135 -34.10 29.41 -29.78
N ASN A 136 -34.17 28.22 -30.38
CA ASN A 136 -35.03 27.97 -31.53
C ASN A 136 -36.51 28.21 -31.19
N GLY A 137 -36.97 27.80 -30.01
CA GLY A 137 -38.34 28.11 -29.56
C GLY A 137 -38.60 29.61 -29.44
N LYS A 138 -37.65 30.38 -28.89
CA LYS A 138 -37.72 31.84 -28.82
C LYS A 138 -37.71 32.49 -30.21
N LEU A 139 -36.86 31.99 -31.11
CA LEU A 139 -36.78 32.48 -32.48
C LEU A 139 -38.09 32.27 -33.24
N ASN A 140 -38.68 31.07 -33.14
CA ASN A 140 -39.98 30.78 -33.75
C ASN A 140 -41.08 31.71 -33.21
N SER A 141 -41.12 31.91 -31.89
CA SER A 141 -42.08 32.86 -31.30
C SER A 141 -41.87 34.27 -31.80
N LEU A 142 -40.62 34.72 -31.96
CA LEU A 142 -40.31 36.04 -32.50
C LEU A 142 -40.74 36.17 -33.97
N ASP A 143 -40.56 35.13 -34.77
CA ASP A 143 -41.04 35.08 -36.15
C ASP A 143 -42.57 35.12 -36.22
N GLU A 144 -43.28 34.39 -35.34
CA GLU A 144 -44.73 34.47 -35.21
C GLU A 144 -45.19 35.89 -34.84
N PHE A 145 -44.52 36.55 -33.89
CA PHE A 145 -44.80 37.93 -33.53
C PHE A 145 -44.59 38.88 -34.71
N ARG A 146 -43.53 38.68 -35.50
CA ARG A 146 -43.27 39.47 -36.71
C ARG A 146 -44.38 39.31 -37.73
N VAL A 147 -44.80 38.06 -38.01
CA VAL A 147 -45.91 37.77 -38.93
C VAL A 147 -47.22 38.41 -38.45
N GLN A 148 -47.53 38.30 -37.14
CA GLN A 148 -48.73 38.91 -36.57
C GLN A 148 -48.71 40.44 -36.67
N ARG A 149 -47.56 41.07 -36.40
CA ARG A 149 -47.38 42.51 -36.55
C ARG A 149 -47.61 42.95 -37.99
N ASP A 150 -47.00 42.25 -38.95
CA ASP A 150 -47.11 42.60 -40.37
C ASP A 150 -48.56 42.44 -40.87
N LEU A 151 -49.26 41.38 -40.42
CA LEU A 151 -50.69 41.19 -40.68
C LEU A 151 -51.55 42.32 -40.09
N LEU A 152 -51.23 42.76 -38.87
CA LEU A 152 -51.97 43.83 -38.19
C LEU A 152 -51.75 45.19 -38.88
N LEU A 153 -50.51 45.49 -39.27
CA LEU A 153 -50.17 46.69 -40.04
C LEU A 153 -50.91 46.70 -41.38
N SER A 154 -50.92 45.59 -42.12
CA SER A 154 -51.70 45.48 -43.37
C SER A 154 -53.18 45.75 -43.15
N LYS A 155 -53.79 45.20 -42.08
CA LYS A 155 -55.20 45.48 -41.75
C LYS A 155 -55.44 46.94 -41.39
N PHE A 156 -54.49 47.59 -40.73
CA PHE A 156 -54.58 49.00 -40.37
C PHE A 156 -54.52 49.87 -41.63
N ASP A 157 -53.62 49.56 -42.55
CA ASP A 157 -53.52 50.24 -43.85
C ASP A 157 -54.83 50.08 -44.64
N ASP A 158 -55.38 48.87 -44.72
CA ASP A 158 -56.67 48.60 -45.37
C ASP A 158 -57.81 49.43 -44.73
N GLN A 159 -57.89 49.46 -43.39
CA GLN A 159 -58.87 50.25 -42.67
C GLN A 159 -58.71 51.75 -42.91
N GLU A 160 -57.48 52.26 -42.94
CA GLU A 160 -57.21 53.68 -43.21
C GLU A 160 -57.63 54.06 -44.63
N THR A 161 -57.44 53.17 -45.61
CA THR A 161 -57.93 53.39 -46.98
C THR A 161 -59.46 53.39 -47.05
N GLU A 162 -60.14 52.43 -46.42
CA GLU A 162 -61.60 52.36 -46.38
C GLU A 162 -62.20 53.60 -45.68
N LEU A 163 -61.54 54.10 -44.64
CA LEU A 163 -61.98 55.28 -43.90
C LEU A 163 -61.85 56.55 -44.76
N LYS A 164 -60.74 56.71 -45.48
CA LYS A 164 -60.56 57.80 -46.46
C LYS A 164 -61.60 57.74 -47.59
N GLU A 165 -61.95 56.55 -48.06
CA GLU A 165 -63.00 56.37 -49.07
C GLU A 165 -64.39 56.75 -48.52
N LYS A 166 -64.72 56.33 -47.29
CA LYS A 166 -65.98 56.72 -46.64
C LYS A 166 -66.05 58.22 -46.38
N GLU A 167 -64.96 58.86 -45.98
CA GLU A 167 -64.90 60.32 -45.83
C GLU A 167 -65.13 61.05 -47.16
N ARG A 168 -64.53 60.58 -48.25
CA ARG A 168 -64.82 61.09 -49.60
C ARG A 168 -66.28 60.90 -49.98
N ALA A 169 -66.82 59.69 -49.85
CA ALA A 169 -68.22 59.41 -50.16
C ALA A 169 -69.18 60.26 -49.31
N HIS A 170 -68.88 60.49 -48.04
CA HIS A 170 -69.67 61.33 -47.15
C HIS A 170 -69.60 62.82 -47.54
N THR A 171 -68.42 63.33 -47.90
CA THR A 171 -68.27 64.71 -48.37
C THR A 171 -69.00 64.95 -49.70
N GLU A 172 -68.94 63.99 -50.63
CA GLU A 172 -69.74 64.01 -51.86
C GLU A 172 -71.25 63.95 -51.57
N MET A 173 -71.69 63.11 -50.64
CA MET A 173 -73.08 63.02 -50.21
C MET A 173 -73.58 64.32 -49.58
N LEU A 174 -72.78 64.95 -48.71
CA LEU A 174 -73.09 66.26 -48.13
C LEU A 174 -73.26 67.31 -49.22
N TYR A 175 -72.34 67.36 -50.18
CA TYR A 175 -72.42 68.30 -51.31
C TYR A 175 -73.69 68.08 -52.14
N ALA A 176 -74.05 66.82 -52.43
CA ALA A 176 -75.28 66.49 -53.14
C ALA A 176 -76.54 66.86 -52.32
N MET A 177 -76.53 66.62 -51.00
CA MET A 177 -77.61 67.03 -50.11
C MET A 177 -77.75 68.55 -50.05
N GLU A 178 -76.65 69.29 -49.93
CA GLU A 178 -76.65 70.76 -49.95
C GLU A 178 -77.20 71.28 -51.28
N GLN A 179 -76.75 70.73 -52.40
CA GLN A 179 -77.28 71.07 -53.73
C GLN A 179 -78.79 70.81 -53.82
N LYS A 180 -79.24 69.63 -53.36
CA LYS A 180 -80.67 69.28 -53.36
C LYS A 180 -81.49 70.18 -52.44
N ALA A 181 -80.98 70.50 -51.25
CA ALA A 181 -81.64 71.40 -50.30
C ALA A 181 -81.75 72.82 -50.85
N VAL A 182 -80.75 73.31 -51.60
CA VAL A 182 -80.82 74.61 -52.28
C VAL A 182 -81.93 74.60 -53.34
N VAL A 183 -82.02 73.53 -54.16
CA VAL A 183 -83.06 73.38 -55.18
C VAL A 183 -84.45 73.25 -54.53
N GLU A 184 -84.59 72.44 -53.49
CA GLU A 184 -85.84 72.27 -52.73
C GLU A 184 -86.26 73.57 -52.04
N LYS A 185 -85.33 74.36 -51.51
CA LYS A 185 -85.63 75.69 -50.94
C LYS A 185 -86.23 76.63 -51.99
N ASP A 186 -85.71 76.62 -53.21
CA ASP A 186 -86.24 77.45 -54.30
C ASP A 186 -87.59 76.91 -54.84
N ALA A 187 -87.79 75.59 -54.81
CA ALA A 187 -89.10 74.99 -55.08
C ALA A 187 -90.14 75.34 -54.00
N LEU A 188 -89.75 75.31 -52.72
CA LEU A 188 -90.61 75.65 -51.59
C LEU A 188 -91.02 77.13 -51.62
N LYS A 189 -90.12 78.04 -52.02
CA LYS A 189 -90.46 79.45 -52.22
C LYS A 189 -91.55 79.63 -53.27
N LYS A 190 -91.46 78.91 -54.39
CA LYS A 190 -92.51 78.90 -55.43
C LYS A 190 -93.82 78.30 -54.91
N GLU A 191 -93.75 77.23 -54.12
CA GLU A 191 -94.94 76.58 -53.55
C GLU A 191 -95.64 77.48 -52.51
N VAL A 192 -94.88 78.19 -51.67
CA VAL A 192 -95.39 79.15 -50.68
C VAL A 192 -96.07 80.35 -51.34
N GLU A 193 -95.56 80.84 -52.47
CA GLU A 193 -96.26 81.86 -53.28
C GLU A 193 -97.62 81.36 -53.79
N THR A 194 -97.71 80.11 -54.26
CA THR A 194 -98.99 79.51 -54.68
C THR A 194 -99.96 79.24 -53.51
N LYS A 195 -99.45 78.84 -52.34
CA LYS A 195 -100.30 78.56 -51.16
C LYS A 195 -100.76 79.82 -50.45
N LEU A 196 -100.04 80.94 -50.56
CA LEU A 196 -100.52 82.24 -50.05
C LEU A 196 -101.76 82.74 -50.80
N LEU A 197 -101.90 82.41 -52.09
CA LEU A 197 -103.09 82.70 -52.91
C LEU A 197 -104.30 81.83 -52.53
N GLN A 198 -104.06 80.61 -52.05
CA GLN A 198 -105.12 79.63 -51.74
C GLN A 198 -105.67 79.79 -50.30
N VAL A 199 -104.87 80.30 -49.37
CA VAL A 199 -105.27 80.53 -47.97
C VAL A 199 -106.31 81.68 -47.83
N SER A 200 -106.46 82.54 -48.84
CA SER A 200 -107.51 83.57 -48.87
C SER A 200 -108.90 83.04 -49.27
N GLU A 201 -109.00 81.88 -49.93
CA GLU A 201 -110.29 81.29 -50.36
C GLU A 201 -110.91 80.33 -49.32
N ASP A 202 -110.09 79.70 -48.47
CA ASP A 202 -110.56 78.63 -47.57
C ASP A 202 -111.12 79.11 -46.22
N PHE A 203 -111.18 80.42 -45.97
CA PHE A 203 -111.79 80.96 -44.74
C PHE A 203 -113.33 80.88 -44.74
N THR A 204 -113.97 80.68 -45.90
CA THR A 204 -115.43 80.62 -46.03
C THR A 204 -116.02 79.20 -45.96
N ARG A 205 -115.19 78.15 -45.85
CA ARG A 205 -115.65 76.74 -45.78
C ARG A 205 -115.66 76.18 -44.35
N SER A 206 -116.02 77.03 -43.39
CA SER A 206 -115.90 76.76 -41.94
C SER A 206 -117.14 76.08 -41.31
N SER A 207 -118.27 75.91 -42.02
CA SER A 207 -119.54 75.45 -41.39
C SER A 207 -119.89 73.96 -41.59
N GLU A 208 -119.24 73.22 -42.50
CA GLU A 208 -119.41 71.77 -42.65
C GLU A 208 -118.57 70.95 -41.63
N ILE A 209 -117.78 71.63 -40.80
CA ILE A 209 -116.70 71.06 -39.96
C ILE A 209 -117.20 70.25 -38.74
N ARG A 210 -118.49 70.31 -38.37
CA ARG A 210 -118.92 69.73 -37.08
C ARG A 210 -119.12 68.21 -37.04
N ASN A 211 -119.58 67.53 -38.09
CA ASN A 211 -119.81 66.06 -38.03
C ASN A 211 -118.59 65.24 -38.50
N ALA A 212 -117.79 65.77 -39.43
CA ALA A 212 -116.47 65.24 -39.77
C ALA A 212 -115.41 65.44 -38.64
N GLY A 213 -115.74 66.22 -37.61
CA GLY A 213 -114.87 66.45 -36.45
C GLY A 213 -114.74 65.22 -35.54
N TYR A 214 -115.83 64.47 -35.33
CA TYR A 214 -115.82 63.27 -34.50
C TYR A 214 -115.06 62.11 -35.14
N THR A 215 -115.25 61.84 -36.44
CA THR A 215 -114.50 60.80 -37.17
C THR A 215 -113.02 61.14 -37.31
N ARG A 216 -112.66 62.41 -37.54
CA ARG A 216 -111.25 62.86 -37.53
C ARG A 216 -110.62 62.80 -36.15
N ARG A 217 -111.39 63.01 -35.08
CA ARG A 217 -110.91 62.81 -33.70
C ARG A 217 -110.63 61.33 -33.43
N LEU A 218 -111.55 60.43 -33.78
CA LEU A 218 -111.34 58.99 -33.67
C LEU A 218 -110.13 58.51 -34.49
N ILE A 219 -109.97 58.98 -35.74
CA ILE A 219 -108.79 58.65 -36.57
C ILE A 219 -107.50 59.17 -35.92
N ARG A 220 -107.49 60.38 -35.36
CA ARG A 220 -106.32 60.93 -34.65
C ARG A 220 -106.00 60.15 -33.37
N GLU A 221 -107.01 59.79 -32.59
CA GLU A 221 -106.83 58.95 -31.40
C GLU A 221 -106.32 57.56 -31.78
N ASN A 222 -106.83 56.96 -32.87
CA ASN A 222 -106.35 55.65 -33.35
C ASN A 222 -104.91 55.73 -33.87
N ILE A 223 -104.54 56.78 -34.61
CA ILE A 223 -103.15 57.03 -35.04
C ILE A 223 -102.23 57.29 -33.83
N ALA A 224 -102.70 58.02 -32.81
CA ALA A 224 -101.93 58.27 -31.59
C ALA A 224 -101.73 56.97 -30.80
N LEU A 225 -102.77 56.16 -30.64
CA LEU A 225 -102.71 54.84 -30.01
C LEU A 225 -101.79 53.89 -30.78
N GLN A 226 -101.85 53.88 -32.12
CA GLN A 226 -100.96 53.07 -32.94
C GLN A 226 -99.50 53.49 -32.75
N LYS A 227 -99.20 54.79 -32.69
CA LYS A 227 -97.85 55.29 -32.39
C LYS A 227 -97.38 54.89 -31.00
N GLU A 228 -98.25 54.96 -29.99
CA GLU A 228 -97.90 54.50 -28.63
C GLU A 228 -97.63 52.99 -28.60
N ILE A 229 -98.44 52.19 -29.31
CA ILE A 229 -98.21 50.74 -29.48
C ILE A 229 -96.87 50.49 -30.19
N ASP A 230 -96.57 51.20 -31.27
CA ASP A 230 -95.30 51.05 -32.00
C ASP A 230 -94.10 51.38 -31.10
N ILE A 231 -94.19 52.44 -30.28
CA ILE A 231 -93.16 52.80 -29.30
C ILE A 231 -93.01 51.71 -28.23
N LEU A 232 -94.12 51.16 -27.72
CA LEU A 232 -94.10 50.07 -26.74
C LEU A 232 -93.50 48.79 -27.32
N VAL A 233 -93.84 48.43 -28.56
CA VAL A 233 -93.29 47.27 -29.26
C VAL A 233 -91.79 47.45 -29.50
N LEU A 234 -91.34 48.63 -29.96
CA LEU A 234 -89.92 48.92 -30.13
C LEU A 234 -89.16 48.87 -28.79
N SER A 235 -89.76 49.40 -27.72
CA SER A 235 -89.21 49.30 -26.37
C SER A 235 -89.08 47.85 -25.91
N GLN A 236 -90.11 47.02 -26.13
CA GLN A 236 -90.10 45.60 -25.80
C GLN A 236 -89.03 44.84 -26.58
N ILE A 237 -88.90 45.09 -27.89
CA ILE A 237 -87.86 44.48 -28.73
C ILE A 237 -86.46 44.85 -28.21
N LYS A 238 -86.24 46.14 -27.89
CA LYS A 238 -84.97 46.61 -27.34
C LYS A 238 -84.65 45.97 -25.99
N MET A 239 -85.64 45.86 -25.10
CA MET A 239 -85.47 45.20 -23.80
C MET A 239 -85.16 43.71 -23.95
N GLN A 240 -85.83 43.03 -24.90
CA GLN A 240 -85.59 41.62 -25.22
C GLN A 240 -84.15 41.41 -25.76
N GLN A 241 -83.68 42.29 -26.63
CA GLN A 241 -82.30 42.26 -27.14
C GLN A 241 -81.29 42.45 -26.00
N GLN A 242 -81.49 43.47 -25.15
CA GLN A 242 -80.61 43.72 -24.00
C GLN A 242 -80.57 42.53 -23.03
N PHE A 243 -81.71 41.87 -22.80
CA PHE A 243 -81.77 40.68 -21.97
C PHE A 243 -80.97 39.53 -22.59
N ASN A 244 -81.15 39.25 -23.87
CA ASN A 244 -80.38 38.22 -24.57
C ASN A 244 -78.87 38.49 -24.55
N ASP A 245 -78.47 39.75 -24.77
CA ASP A 245 -77.05 40.16 -24.69
C ASP A 245 -76.47 39.98 -23.28
N GLN A 246 -77.28 40.20 -22.24
CA GLN A 246 -76.86 39.95 -20.86
C GLN A 246 -76.72 38.46 -20.55
N VAL A 247 -77.59 37.61 -21.09
CA VAL A 247 -77.51 36.16 -20.93
C VAL A 247 -76.23 35.61 -21.59
N VAL A 248 -75.90 36.08 -22.80
CA VAL A 248 -74.65 35.69 -23.48
C VAL A 248 -73.43 36.13 -22.68
N ARG A 249 -73.38 37.38 -22.23
CA ARG A 249 -72.28 37.88 -21.38
C ARG A 249 -72.12 37.10 -20.07
N HIS A 250 -73.24 36.73 -19.44
CA HIS A 250 -73.19 35.91 -18.23
C HIS A 250 -72.62 34.52 -18.48
N LYS A 251 -72.96 33.91 -19.62
CA LYS A 251 -72.42 32.61 -20.02
C LYS A 251 -70.91 32.69 -20.28
N GLU A 252 -70.47 33.71 -21.01
CA GLU A 252 -69.04 33.96 -21.27
C GLU A 252 -68.26 34.17 -19.97
N MET A 253 -68.79 34.98 -19.03
CA MET A 253 -68.17 35.15 -17.72
C MET A 253 -68.08 33.82 -16.96
N ALA A 254 -69.12 33.00 -16.96
CA ALA A 254 -69.11 31.70 -16.30
C ALA A 254 -68.03 30.76 -16.87
N GLU A 255 -67.86 30.74 -18.19
CA GLU A 255 -66.80 29.97 -18.86
C GLU A 255 -65.40 30.49 -18.51
N GLN A 256 -65.22 31.83 -18.47
CA GLN A 256 -63.97 32.44 -18.02
C GLN A 256 -63.65 32.07 -16.57
N TYR A 257 -64.61 32.12 -15.65
CA TYR A 257 -64.41 31.70 -14.26
C TYR A 257 -64.02 30.22 -14.14
N ALA A 258 -64.66 29.34 -14.92
CA ALA A 258 -64.30 27.92 -14.94
C ALA A 258 -62.85 27.70 -15.43
N SER A 259 -62.43 28.41 -16.48
CA SER A 259 -61.06 28.35 -16.98
C SER A 259 -60.03 28.86 -15.96
N MET A 260 -60.35 29.93 -15.24
CA MET A 260 -59.52 30.50 -14.18
C MET A 260 -59.39 29.55 -12.99
N ASP A 261 -60.47 28.87 -12.59
CA ASP A 261 -60.41 27.88 -11.52
C ASP A 261 -59.55 26.66 -11.89
N GLN A 262 -59.60 26.22 -13.15
CA GLN A 262 -58.72 25.16 -13.65
C GLN A 262 -57.25 25.57 -13.61
N LEU A 263 -56.92 26.78 -14.08
CA LEU A 263 -55.56 27.34 -14.01
C LEU A 263 -55.06 27.45 -12.58
N LYS A 264 -55.89 27.95 -11.66
CA LYS A 264 -55.60 28.01 -10.23
C LYS A 264 -55.28 26.63 -9.66
N LYS A 265 -56.10 25.62 -9.96
CA LYS A 265 -55.87 24.23 -9.51
C LYS A 265 -54.56 23.67 -10.05
N GLN A 266 -54.23 23.92 -11.31
CA GLN A 266 -52.95 23.51 -11.90
C GLN A 266 -51.77 24.20 -11.23
N LEU A 267 -51.86 25.50 -10.97
CA LEU A 267 -50.81 26.26 -10.30
C LEU A 267 -50.57 25.76 -8.87
N ILE A 268 -51.63 25.47 -8.11
CA ILE A 268 -51.54 24.89 -6.77
C ILE A 268 -50.84 23.53 -6.83
N ARG A 269 -51.22 22.64 -7.75
CA ARG A 269 -50.56 21.33 -7.92
C ARG A 269 -49.08 21.47 -8.27
N ASN A 270 -48.74 22.40 -9.17
CA ASN A 270 -47.36 22.65 -9.56
C ASN A 270 -46.53 23.19 -8.37
N SER A 271 -47.08 24.15 -7.63
CA SER A 271 -46.47 24.67 -6.40
C SER A 271 -46.23 23.57 -5.36
N GLN A 272 -47.23 22.72 -5.11
CA GLN A 272 -47.10 21.58 -4.20
C GLN A 272 -46.02 20.59 -4.64
N ASN A 273 -45.91 20.31 -5.96
CA ASN A 273 -44.84 19.46 -6.49
C ASN A 273 -43.46 20.09 -6.29
N LYS A 274 -43.31 21.40 -6.53
CA LYS A 274 -42.07 22.12 -6.27
C LYS A 274 -41.68 22.09 -4.79
N ILE A 275 -42.64 22.28 -3.88
CA ILE A 275 -42.42 22.18 -2.42
C ILE A 275 -41.90 20.78 -2.06
N LYS A 276 -42.53 19.71 -2.54
CA LYS A 276 -42.07 18.33 -2.30
C LYS A 276 -40.66 18.06 -2.82
N ILE A 277 -40.29 18.66 -3.95
CA ILE A 277 -38.92 18.57 -4.48
C ILE A 277 -37.94 19.29 -3.55
N ILE A 278 -38.28 20.50 -3.10
CA ILE A 278 -37.47 21.29 -2.16
C ILE A 278 -37.28 20.53 -0.84
N GLU A 279 -38.33 19.92 -0.29
CA GLU A 279 -38.26 19.10 0.92
C GLU A 279 -37.30 17.92 0.74
N LYS A 280 -37.42 17.17 -0.37
CA LYS A 280 -36.51 16.06 -0.68
C LYS A 280 -35.05 16.51 -0.84
N LEU A 281 -34.81 17.65 -1.49
CA LEU A 281 -33.46 18.21 -1.63
C LEU A 281 -32.90 18.62 -0.27
N THR A 282 -33.73 19.24 0.57
CA THR A 282 -33.37 19.64 1.94
C THR A 282 -32.99 18.45 2.80
N ASP A 283 -33.79 17.38 2.77
CA ASP A 283 -33.52 16.13 3.49
C ASP A 283 -32.21 15.48 3.04
N ASN A 284 -31.97 15.47 1.73
CA ASN A 284 -30.72 14.92 1.18
C ASN A 284 -29.52 15.76 1.60
N TYR A 285 -29.65 17.08 1.64
CA TYR A 285 -28.61 17.99 2.11
C TYR A 285 -28.28 17.77 3.59
N GLU A 286 -29.29 17.65 4.47
CA GLU A 286 -29.06 17.40 5.89
C GLU A 286 -28.44 16.01 6.15
N LYS A 287 -28.84 14.98 5.38
CA LYS A 287 -28.17 13.67 5.40
C LYS A 287 -26.70 13.77 4.98
N LEU A 288 -26.41 14.52 3.91
CA LEU A 288 -25.05 14.70 3.41
C LEU A 288 -24.18 15.47 4.40
N LYS A 289 -24.72 16.54 5.00
CA LYS A 289 -24.09 17.33 6.05
C LYS A 289 -23.76 16.47 7.28
N SER A 290 -24.68 15.59 7.69
CA SER A 290 -24.44 14.66 8.81
C SER A 290 -23.27 13.71 8.51
N LYS A 291 -23.22 13.13 7.31
CA LYS A 291 -22.09 12.31 6.86
C LYS A 291 -20.78 13.09 6.82
N TYR A 292 -20.81 14.35 6.36
CA TYR A 292 -19.62 15.20 6.33
C TYR A 292 -19.07 15.44 7.74
N VAL A 293 -19.95 15.69 8.72
CA VAL A 293 -19.56 15.84 10.13
C VAL A 293 -18.94 14.55 10.67
N GLU A 294 -19.48 13.38 10.34
CA GLU A 294 -18.90 12.08 10.73
C GLU A 294 -17.51 11.88 10.11
N VAL A 295 -17.34 12.12 8.81
CA VAL A 295 -16.04 12.02 8.13
C VAL A 295 -15.03 12.98 8.76
N ALA A 296 -15.44 14.21 9.08
CA ALA A 296 -14.59 15.17 9.77
C ALA A 296 -14.16 14.69 11.17
N LYS A 297 -15.05 14.02 11.92
CA LYS A 297 -14.71 13.39 13.21
C LYS A 297 -13.70 12.27 13.02
N TYR A 298 -13.93 11.35 12.07
CA TYR A 298 -13.00 10.26 11.79
C TYR A 298 -11.63 10.76 11.34
N ARG A 299 -11.59 11.81 10.52
CA ARG A 299 -10.33 12.46 10.10
C ARG A 299 -9.54 12.97 11.31
N LYS A 300 -10.19 13.67 12.24
CA LYS A 300 -9.55 14.14 13.48
C LYS A 300 -9.04 12.98 14.33
N LEU A 301 -9.83 11.92 14.49
CA LEU A 301 -9.42 10.73 15.24
C LEU A 301 -8.19 10.07 14.60
N TYR A 302 -8.19 9.92 13.28
CA TYR A 302 -7.05 9.37 12.54
C TYR A 302 -5.80 10.24 12.71
N GLU A 303 -5.90 11.56 12.56
CA GLU A 303 -4.77 12.48 12.80
C GLU A 303 -4.22 12.37 14.23
N THR A 304 -5.09 12.24 15.24
CA THR A 304 -4.63 12.02 16.62
C THR A 304 -3.97 10.66 16.83
N ALA A 305 -4.44 9.61 16.15
CA ALA A 305 -3.85 8.28 16.22
C ALA A 305 -2.46 8.24 15.58
N VAL A 306 -2.30 8.87 14.40
CA VAL A 306 -1.01 8.99 13.72
C VAL A 306 -0.02 9.79 14.58
N LYS A 307 -0.44 10.90 15.18
CA LYS A 307 0.42 11.67 16.11
C LYS A 307 0.87 10.81 17.31
N ARG A 308 -0.04 9.99 17.87
CA ARG A 308 0.29 9.06 18.94
C ARG A 308 1.32 8.01 18.50
N ASP A 309 1.12 7.37 17.35
CA ASP A 309 2.05 6.37 16.80
C ASP A 309 3.46 6.97 16.59
N ILE A 310 3.55 8.20 16.07
CA ILE A 310 4.83 8.90 15.91
C ILE A 310 5.52 9.13 17.28
N CYS A 311 4.78 9.59 18.28
CA CYS A 311 5.32 9.79 19.63
C CYS A 311 5.77 8.46 20.27
N GLU A 312 4.98 7.40 20.11
CA GLU A 312 5.30 6.07 20.61
C GLU A 312 6.55 5.49 19.95
N ARG A 313 6.70 5.64 18.63
CA ARG A 313 7.93 5.26 17.90
C ARG A 313 9.16 6.03 18.40
N PHE A 314 9.03 7.33 18.65
CA PHE A 314 10.12 8.13 19.17
C PHE A 314 10.53 7.67 20.57
N ASN A 315 9.55 7.49 21.46
CA ASN A 315 9.76 6.98 22.82
C ASN A 315 10.40 5.58 22.81
N PHE A 316 9.91 4.68 21.97
CA PHE A 316 10.47 3.34 21.81
C PHE A 316 11.91 3.38 21.34
N LYS A 317 12.23 4.21 20.34
CA LYS A 317 13.60 4.38 19.84
C LYS A 317 14.55 4.88 20.93
N ASP A 318 14.11 5.83 21.74
CA ASP A 318 14.94 6.36 22.84
C ASP A 318 15.08 5.37 24.00
N MET A 319 14.02 4.63 24.35
CA MET A 319 14.11 3.55 25.34
C MET A 319 15.01 2.41 24.84
N SER A 320 14.93 2.04 23.56
CA SER A 320 15.81 1.06 22.93
C SER A 320 17.28 1.50 22.94
N LYS A 321 17.57 2.80 22.78
CA LYS A 321 18.94 3.31 22.98
C LYS A 321 19.37 3.14 24.44
N LYS A 322 18.54 3.54 25.41
CA LYS A 322 18.88 3.39 26.85
C LYS A 322 19.12 1.93 27.22
N MET A 323 18.29 1.02 26.71
CA MET A 323 18.45 -0.43 26.89
C MET A 323 19.83 -0.89 26.40
N ARG A 324 20.22 -0.50 25.18
CA ARG A 324 21.55 -0.83 24.62
C ARG A 324 22.72 -0.29 25.45
N HIS A 325 22.60 0.92 26.01
CA HIS A 325 23.64 1.46 26.89
C HIS A 325 23.73 0.67 28.20
N LEU A 326 22.59 0.27 28.78
CA LEU A 326 22.57 -0.57 29.97
C LEU A 326 23.14 -1.96 29.70
N GLU A 327 22.81 -2.57 28.56
CA GLU A 327 23.37 -3.86 28.13
C GLU A 327 24.90 -3.80 28.01
N GLN A 328 25.44 -2.76 27.34
CA GLN A 328 26.88 -2.54 27.26
C GLN A 328 27.50 -2.40 28.66
N ARG A 329 26.87 -1.63 29.55
CA ARG A 329 27.35 -1.46 30.92
C ARG A 329 27.35 -2.76 31.73
N ILE A 330 26.33 -3.59 31.55
CA ILE A 330 26.26 -4.92 32.18
C ILE A 330 27.41 -5.80 31.68
N GLU A 331 27.71 -5.76 30.38
CA GLU A 331 28.79 -6.55 29.81
C GLU A 331 30.17 -6.08 30.29
N GLU A 332 30.40 -4.77 30.38
CA GLU A 332 31.59 -4.20 31.02
C GLU A 332 31.75 -4.70 32.46
N LEU A 333 30.69 -4.65 33.26
CA LEU A 333 30.71 -5.11 34.65
C LEU A 333 30.95 -6.63 34.76
N LYS A 334 30.43 -7.44 33.83
CA LYS A 334 30.74 -8.87 33.76
C LYS A 334 32.21 -9.12 33.44
N MET A 335 32.78 -8.38 32.50
CA MET A 335 34.20 -8.50 32.15
C MET A 335 35.10 -8.07 33.32
N GLU A 336 34.77 -6.99 34.02
CA GLU A 336 35.44 -6.57 35.25
C GLU A 336 35.33 -7.64 36.35
N LYS A 337 34.14 -8.20 36.55
CA LYS A 337 33.93 -9.31 37.51
C LYS A 337 34.81 -10.52 37.17
N SER A 338 34.82 -10.96 35.91
CA SER A 338 35.66 -12.07 35.46
C SER A 338 37.14 -11.79 35.67
N ARG A 339 37.58 -10.55 35.40
CA ARG A 339 38.95 -10.11 35.68
C ARG A 339 39.28 -10.18 37.17
N PHE A 340 38.39 -9.70 38.05
CA PHE A 340 38.61 -9.79 39.50
C PHE A 340 38.63 -11.23 40.00
N ILE A 341 37.78 -12.11 39.45
CA ILE A 341 37.80 -13.55 39.76
C ILE A 341 39.15 -14.16 39.37
N ALA A 342 39.66 -13.86 38.17
CA ALA A 342 40.96 -14.37 37.73
C ALA A 342 42.12 -13.88 38.63
N ILE A 343 42.12 -12.60 39.01
CA ILE A 343 43.10 -12.03 39.93
C ILE A 343 43.00 -12.70 41.31
N HIS A 344 41.78 -12.90 41.82
CA HIS A 344 41.56 -13.56 43.09
C HIS A 344 42.05 -15.01 43.07
N GLN A 345 41.76 -15.77 42.00
CA GLN A 345 42.26 -17.12 41.81
C GLN A 345 43.80 -17.14 41.78
N GLN A 346 44.43 -16.20 41.09
CA GLN A 346 45.89 -16.07 41.09
C GLN A 346 46.44 -15.84 42.51
N HIS A 347 45.83 -14.94 43.27
CA HIS A 347 46.24 -14.70 44.66
C HIS A 347 46.01 -15.92 45.57
N GLU A 348 44.90 -16.65 45.41
CA GLU A 348 44.64 -17.90 46.14
C GLU A 348 45.69 -18.97 45.82
N THR A 349 46.06 -19.14 44.54
CA THR A 349 47.13 -20.08 44.16
C THR A 349 48.47 -19.71 44.79
N GLU A 350 48.78 -18.42 44.87
CA GLU A 350 50.02 -17.93 45.50
C GLU A 350 50.00 -18.10 47.02
N ILE A 351 48.87 -17.82 47.67
CA ILE A 351 48.69 -18.06 49.11
C ILE A 351 48.86 -19.56 49.40
N GLN A 352 48.27 -20.44 48.59
CA GLN A 352 48.41 -21.87 48.77
C GLN A 352 49.87 -22.33 48.60
N ARG A 353 50.56 -21.82 47.57
CA ARG A 353 52.00 -22.07 47.36
C ARG A 353 52.83 -21.64 48.57
N LEU A 354 52.61 -20.44 49.08
CA LEU A 354 53.31 -19.92 50.27
C LEU A 354 53.00 -20.76 51.52
N ARG A 355 51.75 -21.22 51.70
CA ARG A 355 51.39 -22.14 52.78
C ARG A 355 52.14 -23.46 52.68
N ASP A 356 52.22 -24.05 51.49
CA ASP A 356 52.95 -25.30 51.27
C ASP A 356 54.45 -25.15 51.59
N ILE A 357 55.06 -24.01 51.22
CA ILE A 357 56.44 -23.67 51.59
C ILE A 357 56.61 -23.60 53.11
N ILE A 358 55.71 -22.88 53.80
CA ILE A 358 55.75 -22.78 55.27
C ILE A 358 55.61 -24.16 55.92
N ILE A 359 54.74 -25.03 55.39
CA ILE A 359 54.57 -26.41 55.88
C ILE A 359 55.86 -27.21 55.67
N GLN A 360 56.49 -27.13 54.48
CA GLN A 360 57.76 -27.81 54.18
C GLN A 360 58.88 -27.35 55.12
N ILE A 361 59.07 -26.04 55.26
CA ILE A 361 60.05 -25.46 56.19
C ILE A 361 59.77 -25.96 57.62
N LYS A 362 58.50 -25.90 58.06
CA LYS A 362 58.10 -26.38 59.40
C LYS A 362 58.40 -27.86 59.59
N SER A 363 58.14 -28.72 58.59
CA SER A 363 58.46 -30.14 58.69
C SER A 363 59.96 -30.39 58.75
N THR A 364 60.76 -29.73 57.91
CA THR A 364 62.23 -29.86 57.89
C THR A 364 62.84 -29.42 59.21
N VAL A 365 62.38 -28.29 59.76
CA VAL A 365 62.83 -27.81 61.09
C VAL A 365 62.41 -28.78 62.20
N ARG A 366 61.17 -29.31 62.18
CA ARG A 366 60.73 -30.32 63.16
C ARG A 366 61.54 -31.62 63.05
N SER A 367 61.78 -32.12 61.85
CA SER A 367 62.60 -33.31 61.61
C SER A 367 64.04 -33.11 62.10
N ALA A 368 64.60 -31.91 61.95
CA ALA A 368 65.91 -31.59 62.50
C ALA A 368 65.91 -31.52 64.04
N ILE A 369 64.85 -30.99 64.66
CA ILE A 369 64.67 -30.99 66.13
C ILE A 369 64.47 -32.43 66.65
N ASP A 370 63.61 -33.23 66.03
CA ASP A 370 63.38 -34.64 66.39
C ASP A 370 64.66 -35.49 66.22
N ALA A 371 65.50 -35.17 65.22
CA ALA A 371 66.80 -35.81 65.03
C ALA A 371 67.83 -35.41 66.13
N ILE A 372 67.62 -34.26 66.78
CA ILE A 372 68.40 -33.82 67.96
C ILE A 372 67.88 -34.50 69.23
N ASP A 373 66.55 -34.67 69.36
CA ASP A 373 65.90 -35.21 70.58
C ASP A 373 65.78 -36.74 70.62
N LYS A 374 65.91 -37.46 69.49
CA LYS A 374 65.97 -38.95 69.49
C LYS A 374 67.39 -39.45 69.80
N PRO A 375 67.63 -40.10 70.95
CA PRO A 375 68.83 -40.92 71.13
C PRO A 375 68.71 -42.16 70.23
N CYS A 376 69.50 -42.22 69.17
CA CYS A 376 69.60 -43.42 68.37
C CYS A 376 70.50 -44.42 69.11
N ASP A 377 69.86 -45.33 69.86
CA ASP A 377 70.47 -46.56 70.34
C ASP A 377 70.79 -47.46 69.15
N LYS A 378 72.04 -47.39 68.68
CA LYS A 378 72.89 -48.53 68.28
C LYS A 378 74.22 -47.99 67.72
N GLN A 379 75.27 -48.13 68.53
CA GLN A 379 76.68 -47.93 68.15
C GLN A 379 77.09 -48.79 66.93
N ALA A 380 77.99 -48.25 66.09
CA ALA A 380 79.38 -48.76 66.01
C ALA A 380 80.27 -47.95 65.03
N ALA A 381 81.26 -47.30 65.63
CA ALA A 381 82.64 -47.07 65.15
C ALA A 381 82.90 -46.26 63.85
N ARG A 382 83.29 -44.98 64.03
CA ARG A 382 84.72 -44.61 64.02
C ARG A 382 84.96 -43.24 64.67
N GLU A 383 86.14 -43.13 65.28
CA GLU A 383 86.63 -42.09 66.18
C GLU A 383 86.93 -40.74 65.47
N SER A 384 87.01 -39.68 66.29
CA SER A 384 87.47 -38.32 65.96
C SER A 384 86.48 -37.37 65.26
N MET A 385 85.27 -37.22 65.79
CA MET A 385 84.48 -36.00 65.60
C MET A 385 83.86 -35.60 66.94
N SER A 386 84.21 -34.42 67.45
CA SER A 386 83.56 -33.84 68.65
C SER A 386 82.04 -33.84 68.46
N GLN A 387 81.28 -34.03 69.55
CA GLN A 387 79.82 -33.93 69.53
C GLN A 387 79.34 -32.57 68.94
N ASP A 388 80.19 -31.54 69.03
CA ASP A 388 79.99 -30.24 68.36
C ASP A 388 80.17 -30.29 66.84
N ALA A 389 81.06 -31.13 66.32
CA ALA A 389 81.27 -31.29 64.89
C ALA A 389 80.07 -32.01 64.21
N LEU A 390 79.46 -32.98 64.90
CA LEU A 390 78.21 -33.62 64.45
C LEU A 390 77.02 -32.64 64.47
N ARG A 391 76.97 -31.75 65.48
CA ARG A 391 75.96 -30.67 65.54
C ARG A 391 76.16 -29.63 64.44
N GLN A 392 77.41 -29.28 64.11
CA GLN A 392 77.75 -28.39 63.00
C GLN A 392 77.39 -28.99 61.64
N LEU A 393 77.65 -30.29 61.43
CA LEU A 393 77.29 -30.98 60.20
C LEU A 393 75.77 -31.04 60.02
N ARG A 394 75.02 -31.42 61.05
CA ARG A 394 73.54 -31.42 61.02
C ARG A 394 72.94 -30.02 60.80
N ARG A 395 73.60 -28.98 61.32
CA ARG A 395 73.22 -27.57 61.08
C ARG A 395 73.48 -27.17 59.63
N HIS A 396 74.61 -27.59 59.07
CA HIS A 396 74.94 -27.35 57.67
C HIS A 396 73.95 -28.05 56.74
N ASP A 397 73.57 -29.29 57.03
CA ASP A 397 72.58 -30.06 56.26
C ASP A 397 71.20 -29.40 56.33
N LEU A 398 70.75 -28.99 57.51
CA LEU A 398 69.49 -28.24 57.68
C LEU A 398 69.49 -26.92 56.91
N LEU A 399 70.59 -26.16 56.97
CA LEU A 399 70.70 -24.89 56.25
C LEU A 399 70.73 -25.11 54.73
N THR A 400 71.34 -26.18 54.27
CA THR A 400 71.39 -26.55 52.85
C THR A 400 70.01 -26.98 52.36
N GLU A 401 69.29 -27.80 53.13
CA GLU A 401 67.92 -28.24 52.80
C GLU A 401 66.92 -27.07 52.82
N LEU A 402 67.05 -26.15 53.79
CA LEU A 402 66.26 -24.92 53.80
C LEU A 402 66.60 -24.00 52.62
N MET A 403 67.88 -23.91 52.25
CA MET A 403 68.31 -23.12 51.10
C MET A 403 67.79 -23.71 49.78
N ASP A 404 67.77 -25.04 49.65
CA ASP A 404 67.20 -25.73 48.48
C ASP A 404 65.68 -25.57 48.39
N ILE A 405 64.97 -25.62 49.52
CA ILE A 405 63.53 -25.33 49.56
C ILE A 405 63.29 -23.88 49.09
N VAL A 406 64.02 -22.89 49.63
CA VAL A 406 63.84 -21.48 49.23
C VAL A 406 64.21 -21.25 47.76
N SER A 407 65.30 -21.87 47.28
CA SER A 407 65.81 -21.68 45.91
C SER A 407 64.92 -22.38 44.87
N SER A 408 64.46 -23.60 45.13
CA SER A 408 63.56 -24.34 44.23
C SER A 408 62.19 -23.67 44.05
N HIS A 409 61.80 -22.80 45.00
CA HIS A 409 60.57 -22.02 44.95
C HIS A 409 60.78 -20.58 44.46
N SER A 410 62.01 -20.05 44.43
CA SER A 410 62.32 -18.78 43.76
C SER A 410 62.36 -18.91 42.24
N ASP A 411 62.77 -20.07 41.73
CA ASP A 411 62.82 -20.34 40.28
C ASP A 411 61.43 -20.53 39.64
N LYS A 412 60.38 -20.67 40.46
CA LYS A 412 58.98 -20.85 40.03
C LYS A 412 58.15 -19.56 40.04
N LEU A 413 58.77 -18.39 40.22
CA LEU A 413 58.05 -17.11 40.12
C LEU A 413 57.40 -17.01 38.73
N PRO A 414 56.06 -16.90 38.63
CA PRO A 414 55.47 -16.56 37.36
C PRO A 414 55.99 -15.17 36.93
N PRO A 415 56.28 -14.94 35.64
CA PRO A 415 56.63 -13.61 35.16
C PRO A 415 55.51 -12.66 35.59
N THR A 416 55.85 -11.61 36.33
CA THR A 416 54.92 -10.50 36.52
C THR A 416 54.51 -10.03 35.13
N PRO A 417 53.20 -9.91 34.82
CA PRO A 417 52.78 -9.35 33.55
C PRO A 417 53.17 -7.88 33.56
N SER A 418 54.39 -7.61 33.10
CA SER A 418 54.82 -6.29 32.68
C SER A 418 53.84 -5.85 31.59
N ALA A 419 53.49 -4.57 31.55
CA ALA A 419 52.55 -3.97 30.60
C ALA A 419 53.01 -3.99 29.12
N LEU A 420 53.68 -5.06 28.70
CA LEU A 420 54.23 -5.31 27.37
C LEU A 420 53.91 -6.73 26.92
N SER A 421 52.61 -6.99 26.76
CA SER A 421 52.12 -7.95 25.78
C SER A 421 50.73 -7.49 25.41
N ILE A 422 50.66 -6.48 24.54
CA ILE A 422 49.56 -6.38 23.59
C ILE A 422 49.63 -7.69 22.81
N SER A 423 48.93 -8.71 23.30
CA SER A 423 48.54 -9.87 22.52
C SER A 423 47.94 -9.31 21.24
N ARG A 424 48.62 -9.62 20.12
CA ARG A 424 48.39 -9.09 18.77
C ARG A 424 46.92 -8.75 18.53
N SER A 425 46.54 -7.50 18.80
CA SER A 425 45.26 -6.98 18.35
C SER A 425 45.36 -6.84 16.84
N THR A 426 44.75 -7.76 16.11
CA THR A 426 44.68 -7.76 14.65
C THR A 426 43.84 -6.60 14.08
N SER A 427 43.33 -5.73 14.96
CA SER A 427 42.46 -4.57 14.69
C SER A 427 43.22 -3.23 14.67
N SER A 428 44.51 -3.22 14.35
CA SER A 428 45.25 -1.98 14.14
C SER A 428 45.07 -1.46 12.71
N VAL A 429 44.72 -0.17 12.57
CA VAL A 429 44.60 0.56 11.29
C VAL A 429 45.92 0.58 10.51
N TYR A 430 47.04 0.27 11.18
CA TYR A 430 48.38 0.22 10.61
C TYR A 430 48.94 -1.21 10.60
N ARG A 431 49.68 -1.56 9.55
CA ARG A 431 50.45 -2.82 9.44
C ARG A 431 51.96 -2.54 9.52
N PRO A 432 52.76 -3.39 10.17
CA PRO A 432 54.21 -3.26 10.13
C PRO A 432 54.73 -3.51 8.70
N GLY A 433 55.48 -2.56 8.14
CA GLY A 433 56.19 -2.66 6.87
C GLY A 433 57.70 -2.58 7.04
N LYS A 434 58.46 -2.83 5.97
CA LYS A 434 59.94 -2.90 6.01
C LYS A 434 60.65 -1.59 6.40
N MET A 435 59.92 -0.48 6.52
CA MET A 435 60.41 0.85 6.92
C MET A 435 59.47 1.53 7.96
N GLY A 436 58.77 0.74 8.80
CA GLY A 436 57.87 1.26 9.84
C GLY A 436 56.39 0.97 9.60
N PHE A 437 55.50 1.66 10.31
CA PHE A 437 54.06 1.39 10.26
C PHE A 437 53.42 2.01 9.01
N MET A 438 52.77 1.16 8.21
CA MET A 438 52.06 1.55 6.98
C MET A 438 50.55 1.52 7.20
N PRO A 439 49.78 2.54 6.79
CA PRO A 439 48.32 2.51 6.89
C PRO A 439 47.72 1.40 6.01
N ARG A 440 46.68 0.71 6.50
CA ARG A 440 45.94 -0.32 5.75
C ARG A 440 45.00 0.34 4.74
N SER A 441 44.87 -0.25 3.55
CA SER A 441 43.90 0.22 2.55
C SER A 441 42.46 0.00 3.02
N ALA A 442 41.51 0.83 2.55
CA ALA A 442 40.11 0.78 2.97
C ALA A 442 39.45 -0.60 2.75
N SER A 443 39.82 -1.31 1.69
CA SER A 443 39.34 -2.67 1.42
C SER A 443 39.78 -3.70 2.47
N SER A 444 41.03 -3.59 2.97
CA SER A 444 41.55 -4.48 4.00
C SER A 444 40.93 -4.24 5.38
N LEU A 445 40.52 -2.99 5.68
CA LEU A 445 39.82 -2.68 6.92
C LEU A 445 38.38 -3.19 6.89
N MET A 446 37.69 -3.06 5.76
CA MET A 446 36.32 -3.55 5.56
C MET A 446 36.22 -5.07 5.76
N GLU A 447 37.21 -5.84 5.30
CA GLU A 447 37.28 -7.29 5.51
C GLU A 447 37.44 -7.68 6.99
N ILE A 448 38.20 -6.90 7.77
CA ILE A 448 38.40 -7.15 9.20
C ILE A 448 37.08 -6.95 9.94
N PHE A 449 36.34 -5.87 9.63
CA PHE A 449 35.04 -5.60 10.24
C PHE A 449 33.99 -6.66 9.88
N LYS A 450 34.00 -7.16 8.63
CA LYS A 450 33.13 -8.28 8.21
C LYS A 450 33.45 -9.57 8.96
N ARG A 451 34.73 -9.93 9.12
CA ARG A 451 35.13 -11.14 9.88
C ARG A 451 34.81 -11.03 11.38
N THR A 452 34.91 -9.85 11.98
CA THR A 452 34.50 -9.65 13.38
C THR A 452 32.99 -9.71 13.55
N ALA A 453 32.21 -9.19 12.59
CA ALA A 453 30.75 -9.29 12.61
C ALA A 453 30.27 -10.75 12.46
N HIS A 454 30.88 -11.53 11.56
CA HIS A 454 30.58 -12.96 11.43
C HIS A 454 30.98 -13.79 12.66
N LYS A 455 32.10 -13.47 13.32
CA LYS A 455 32.48 -14.15 14.58
C LYS A 455 31.56 -13.83 15.75
N ALA A 456 31.04 -12.60 15.83
CA ALA A 456 30.04 -12.24 16.84
C ALA A 456 28.71 -12.99 16.61
N ALA A 457 28.26 -13.06 15.35
CA ALA A 457 27.04 -13.79 14.99
C ALA A 457 27.16 -15.31 15.26
N SER A 458 28.31 -15.94 14.97
CA SER A 458 28.50 -17.36 15.28
C SER A 458 28.64 -17.66 16.79
N ALA A 459 29.11 -16.72 17.60
CA ALA A 459 29.21 -16.90 19.05
C ALA A 459 27.83 -16.82 19.73
N ASP A 460 26.93 -15.96 19.24
CA ASP A 460 25.57 -15.84 19.76
C ASP A 460 24.69 -17.08 19.45
N VAL A 461 24.93 -17.76 18.31
CA VAL A 461 24.24 -19.01 17.94
C VAL A 461 24.67 -20.17 18.85
N VAL A 462 25.96 -20.27 19.19
CA VAL A 462 26.46 -21.32 20.11
C VAL A 462 26.01 -21.07 21.56
N ALA A 463 25.84 -19.81 21.96
CA ALA A 463 25.31 -19.46 23.29
C ALA A 463 23.81 -19.79 23.43
N THR A 464 23.03 -19.67 22.36
CA THR A 464 21.59 -20.03 22.38
C THR A 464 21.37 -21.54 22.42
N GLU A 465 22.20 -22.35 21.78
CA GLU A 465 22.13 -23.83 21.88
C GLU A 465 22.45 -24.35 23.29
N TYR A 466 23.37 -23.71 24.02
CA TYR A 466 23.70 -24.08 25.40
C TYR A 466 22.59 -23.74 26.41
N GLN A 467 21.75 -22.75 26.11
CA GLN A 467 20.64 -22.36 26.99
C GLN A 467 19.40 -23.23 26.82
N ILE A 468 19.23 -23.91 25.68
CA ILE A 468 18.11 -24.85 25.47
C ILE A 468 18.35 -26.17 26.22
N GLN A 469 19.60 -26.63 26.36
CA GLN A 469 19.93 -27.86 27.10
C GLN A 469 19.80 -27.77 28.63
N GLN A 470 19.75 -26.57 29.23
CA GLN A 470 19.61 -26.42 30.68
C GLN A 470 18.16 -26.29 31.17
N VAL A 471 17.18 -26.26 30.27
CA VAL A 471 15.75 -26.10 30.64
C VAL A 471 15.00 -27.46 30.70
N GLU A 472 15.62 -28.56 30.25
CA GLU A 472 15.03 -29.92 30.25
C GLU A 472 15.63 -30.90 31.29
N SER A 473 16.19 -30.41 32.41
CA SER A 473 16.58 -31.24 33.57
C SER A 473 16.14 -30.57 34.86
#